data_AF-A0AAD4QXU1-F1
#
_entry.id   AF-A0AAD4QXU1-F1
#
_cell.length_a   1.000
_cell.length_b   1.000
_cell.length_c   1.000
_cell.angle_alpha   90.00
_cell.angle_beta   90.00
_cell.angle_gamma   90.00
#
_symmetry.space_group_name_H-M   'P 1'
#
loop_
_entity.id
_entity.type
_entity.pdbx_description
1 polymer ?
#
loop_
_entity_poly.entity_id
_entity_poly.type
_entity_poly.pdbx_seq_one_letter_code
_entity_poly.pdbx_strand_id
1 'polypeptide(L)'
;MSSNSGPKRVSSQSSTFWQMTSQSILILLACIIAISSIPACDALACYVSEGDLAVIEENPEWTYCVMTPKTGSKANGTRFGVGPKNDDLGFINANFNVNMPFYRLIAFCYLEKYNLHLLMRASAEVTLRCICNYDLCNAETELYKYFATLGEESMFRGDRK
;
A
#
# COMPACT_ATOMS: atom_id res chain seq x y z
N MET A 1 -90.13 -12.00 22.22
CA MET A 1 -88.69 -12.30 22.25
C MET A 1 -88.02 -11.37 21.25
N SER A 2 -87.27 -10.38 21.74
CA SER A 2 -86.67 -9.31 20.92
C SER A 2 -85.19 -9.65 20.69
N SER A 3 -84.78 -9.80 19.43
CA SER A 3 -83.39 -10.07 19.04
C SER A 3 -82.70 -8.75 18.73
N ASN A 4 -81.63 -8.45 19.45
CA ASN A 4 -80.85 -7.22 19.31
C ASN A 4 -79.46 -7.60 18.75
N SER A 5 -79.19 -7.29 17.49
CA SER A 5 -77.89 -7.53 16.85
C SER A 5 -77.07 -6.25 16.82
N GLY A 6 -76.13 -6.12 17.78
CA GLY A 6 -75.14 -5.05 17.81
C GLY A 6 -74.03 -5.23 16.75
N PRO A 7 -73.37 -4.14 16.32
CA PRO A 7 -72.37 -4.17 15.26
C PRO A 7 -71.03 -4.74 15.76
N LYS A 8 -70.43 -5.62 14.95
CA LYS A 8 -69.08 -6.17 15.17
C LYS A 8 -68.03 -5.10 14.86
N ARG A 9 -67.21 -4.74 15.85
CA ARG A 9 -65.98 -3.94 15.65
C ARG A 9 -64.98 -4.73 14.80
N VAL A 10 -64.61 -4.19 13.64
CA VAL A 10 -63.46 -4.64 12.87
C VAL A 10 -62.20 -4.05 13.51
N SER A 11 -61.26 -4.90 13.91
CA SER A 11 -60.05 -4.55 14.66
C SER A 11 -59.01 -3.87 13.77
N SER A 12 -58.44 -2.76 14.26
CA SER A 12 -57.42 -1.93 13.61
C SER A 12 -55.99 -2.54 13.68
N GLN A 13 -55.84 -3.85 13.47
CA GLN A 13 -54.56 -4.54 13.65
C GLN A 13 -53.74 -4.68 12.36
N SER A 14 -54.28 -4.35 11.18
CA SER A 14 -53.57 -4.53 9.90
C SER A 14 -52.59 -3.40 9.57
N SER A 15 -52.74 -2.19 10.13
CA SER A 15 -51.94 -1.01 9.73
C SER A 15 -50.54 -0.97 10.33
N THR A 16 -50.33 -1.56 11.51
CA THR A 16 -49.03 -1.57 12.20
C THR A 16 -48.04 -2.56 11.58
N PHE A 17 -48.53 -3.66 11.01
CA PHE A 17 -47.68 -4.69 10.40
C PHE A 17 -46.97 -4.19 9.12
N TRP A 18 -47.64 -3.37 8.30
CA TRP A 18 -47.04 -2.75 7.11
C TRP A 18 -46.06 -1.62 7.44
N GLN A 19 -46.21 -0.95 8.59
CA GLN A 19 -45.26 0.09 9.03
C GLN A 19 -43.93 -0.51 9.53
N MET A 20 -43.96 -1.68 10.17
CA MET A 20 -42.74 -2.33 10.67
C MET A 20 -41.84 -2.89 9.55
N THR A 21 -42.44 -3.42 8.48
CA THR A 21 -41.69 -3.96 7.33
C THR A 21 -41.04 -2.86 6.49
N SER A 22 -41.71 -1.72 6.31
CA SER A 22 -41.17 -0.57 5.57
C SER A 22 -39.93 0.06 6.23
N GLN A 23 -39.91 0.18 7.56
CA GLN A 23 -38.74 0.72 8.26
C GLN A 23 -37.54 -0.24 8.20
N SER A 24 -37.80 -1.54 8.26
CA SER A 24 -36.76 -2.57 8.22
C SER A 24 -36.03 -2.58 6.87
N ILE A 25 -36.77 -2.37 5.76
CA ILE A 25 -36.19 -2.29 4.41
C ILE A 25 -35.31 -1.05 4.24
N LEU A 26 -35.75 0.10 4.76
CA LEU A 26 -34.98 1.35 4.67
C LEU A 26 -33.65 1.28 5.44
N ILE A 27 -33.66 0.64 6.62
CA ILE A 27 -32.44 0.41 7.41
C ILE A 27 -31.48 -0.51 6.64
N LEU A 28 -32.00 -1.59 6.03
CA LEU A 28 -31.19 -2.52 5.26
C LEU A 28 -30.52 -1.83 4.06
N LEU A 29 -31.26 -0.98 3.34
CA LEU A 29 -30.76 -0.20 2.21
C LEU A 29 -29.69 0.81 2.65
N ALA A 30 -29.90 1.51 3.76
CA ALA A 30 -28.90 2.42 4.33
C ALA A 30 -27.61 1.68 4.72
N CYS A 31 -27.71 0.48 5.28
CA CYS A 31 -26.54 -0.36 5.59
C CYS A 31 -25.78 -0.79 4.33
N ILE A 32 -26.47 -1.20 3.25
CA ILE A 32 -25.81 -1.59 2.00
C ILE A 32 -25.07 -0.41 1.36
N ILE A 33 -25.69 0.78 1.38
CA ILE A 33 -25.05 2.01 0.87
C ILE A 33 -23.81 2.36 1.72
N ALA A 34 -23.92 2.25 3.05
CA ALA A 34 -22.78 2.50 3.95
C ALA A 34 -21.63 1.50 3.71
N ILE A 35 -21.92 0.21 3.52
CA ILE A 35 -20.90 -0.82 3.29
C ILE A 35 -20.23 -0.64 1.93
N SER A 36 -20.99 -0.29 0.88
CA SER A 36 -20.43 -0.04 -0.47
C SER A 36 -19.63 1.26 -0.58
N SER A 37 -19.76 2.16 0.39
CA SER A 37 -18.97 3.41 0.47
C SER A 37 -17.63 3.26 1.18
N ILE A 38 -17.31 2.09 1.72
CA ILE A 38 -15.98 1.82 2.26
C ILE A 38 -15.03 1.63 1.07
N PRO A 39 -14.05 2.51 0.86
CA PRO A 39 -13.07 2.31 -0.21
C PRO A 39 -12.38 0.95 0.00
N ALA A 40 -12.34 0.12 -1.04
CA ALA A 40 -11.52 -1.07 -1.03
C ALA A 40 -10.08 -0.62 -0.79
N CYS A 41 -9.53 -0.97 0.37
CA CYS A 41 -8.14 -0.73 0.68
C CYS A 41 -7.37 -1.88 0.02
N ASP A 42 -7.04 -1.72 -1.27
CA ASP A 42 -6.13 -2.65 -1.92
C ASP A 42 -4.81 -2.61 -1.12
N ALA A 43 -4.46 -3.74 -0.53
CA ALA A 43 -3.19 -3.88 0.16
C ALA A 43 -2.07 -3.78 -0.88
N LEU A 44 -1.03 -3.01 -0.57
CA LEU A 44 0.11 -2.87 -1.47
C LEU A 44 0.81 -4.23 -1.65
N ALA A 45 0.97 -4.65 -2.90
CA ALA A 45 1.68 -5.87 -3.28
C ALA A 45 3.11 -5.52 -3.71
N CYS A 46 4.13 -6.04 -3.02
CA CYS A 46 5.54 -5.81 -3.34
C CYS A 46 6.20 -7.09 -3.88
N TYR A 47 7.15 -6.94 -4.80
CA TYR A 47 8.07 -8.05 -5.07
C TYR A 47 9.05 -8.19 -3.90
N VAL A 48 9.21 -9.40 -3.42
CA VAL A 48 10.14 -9.78 -2.37
C VAL A 48 11.16 -10.76 -2.94
N SER A 49 12.44 -10.49 -2.72
CA SER A 49 13.51 -11.38 -3.17
C SER A 49 13.65 -12.56 -2.18
N GLU A 50 13.20 -13.74 -2.58
CA GLU A 50 13.40 -15.00 -1.86
C GLU A 50 14.47 -15.85 -2.58
N GLY A 51 15.71 -15.76 -2.11
CA GLY A 51 16.84 -16.40 -2.78
C GLY A 51 17.10 -15.77 -4.16
N ASP A 52 17.05 -16.59 -5.21
CA ASP A 52 17.24 -16.14 -6.60
C ASP A 52 15.92 -15.74 -7.29
N LEU A 53 14.78 -15.94 -6.62
CA LEU A 53 13.43 -15.68 -7.16
C LEU A 53 12.84 -14.38 -6.61
N ALA A 54 11.95 -13.78 -7.40
CA ALA A 54 11.10 -12.67 -6.96
C ALA A 54 9.67 -13.19 -6.81
N VAL A 55 9.12 -13.14 -5.60
CA VAL A 55 7.73 -13.48 -5.29
C VAL A 55 6.93 -12.21 -5.03
N ILE A 56 5.64 -12.21 -5.29
CA ILE A 56 4.76 -11.07 -4.93
C ILE A 56 4.18 -11.37 -3.56
N GLU A 57 4.36 -10.45 -2.62
CA GLU A 57 3.79 -10.52 -1.26
C GLU A 57 2.94 -9.28 -0.98
N GLU A 58 1.76 -9.51 -0.42
CA GLU A 58 0.84 -8.46 0.01
C GLU A 58 0.90 -8.32 1.53
N ASN A 59 1.13 -7.10 2.01
CA ASN A 59 1.12 -6.81 3.43
C ASN A 59 0.45 -5.46 3.69
N PRO A 60 -0.66 -5.43 4.47
CA PRO A 60 -1.40 -4.19 4.73
C PRO A 60 -0.61 -3.18 5.57
N GLU A 61 0.49 -3.59 6.20
CA GLU A 61 1.35 -2.71 6.99
C GLU A 61 2.40 -2.00 6.13
N TRP A 62 2.59 -2.42 4.87
CA TRP A 62 3.50 -1.77 3.95
C TRP A 62 2.86 -0.58 3.25
N THR A 63 3.63 0.48 3.15
CA THR A 63 3.25 1.73 2.49
C THR A 63 4.02 1.93 1.18
N TYR A 64 5.20 1.32 1.07
CA TYR A 64 6.04 1.41 -0.11
C TYR A 64 6.72 0.08 -0.41
N CYS A 65 7.16 -0.07 -1.66
CA CYS A 65 8.04 -1.14 -2.06
C CYS A 65 9.43 -0.57 -2.36
N VAL A 66 10.44 -1.34 -2.01
CA VAL A 66 11.85 -0.96 -2.10
C VAL A 66 12.57 -1.91 -3.03
N MET A 67 13.43 -1.33 -3.85
CA MET A 67 14.40 -2.05 -4.66
C MET A 67 15.80 -1.49 -4.42
N THR A 68 16.72 -2.39 -4.08
CA THR A 68 18.14 -2.10 -3.92
C THR A 68 18.89 -2.89 -5.00
N PRO A 69 19.34 -2.24 -6.09
CA PRO A 69 20.15 -2.92 -7.10
C PRO A 69 21.45 -3.43 -6.47
N LYS A 70 21.86 -4.64 -6.86
CA LYS A 70 23.18 -5.17 -6.51
C LYS A 70 24.21 -4.59 -7.48
N THR A 71 25.38 -4.26 -6.98
CA THR A 71 26.49 -3.76 -7.81
C THR A 71 27.25 -4.93 -8.42
N GLY A 72 27.48 -4.91 -9.73
CA GLY A 72 28.24 -5.90 -10.49
C GLY A 72 27.42 -6.81 -11.42
N SER A 73 28.13 -7.63 -12.20
CA SER A 73 27.61 -8.42 -13.33
C SER A 73 26.81 -9.68 -12.96
N LYS A 74 26.55 -9.91 -11.67
CA LYS A 74 25.70 -11.01 -11.18
C LYS A 74 24.74 -10.55 -10.09
N ALA A 75 23.48 -10.95 -10.29
CA ALA A 75 22.37 -11.09 -9.35
C ALA A 75 21.32 -9.97 -9.36
N ASN A 76 20.08 -10.45 -9.30
CA ASN A 76 18.89 -9.68 -9.00
C ASN A 76 19.14 -8.84 -7.73
N GLY A 77 18.77 -7.55 -7.77
CA GLY A 77 18.77 -6.70 -6.58
C GLY A 77 17.85 -7.26 -5.49
N THR A 78 17.97 -6.72 -4.27
CA THR A 78 17.02 -7.04 -3.20
C THR A 78 15.75 -6.21 -3.38
N ARG A 79 14.60 -6.86 -3.23
CA ARG A 79 13.28 -6.22 -3.23
C ARG A 79 12.54 -6.61 -1.96
N PHE A 80 11.83 -5.66 -1.36
CA PHE A 80 11.06 -5.87 -0.13
C PHE A 80 10.06 -4.74 0.08
N GLY A 81 9.03 -4.96 0.89
CA GLY A 81 8.11 -3.90 1.31
C GLY A 81 8.54 -3.19 2.59
N VAL A 82 8.21 -1.90 2.68
CA VAL A 82 8.47 -1.07 3.87
C VAL A 82 7.22 -0.38 4.36
N GLY A 83 7.15 -0.23 5.68
CA GLY A 83 6.09 0.38 6.43
C GLY A 83 6.58 0.89 7.78
N PRO A 84 5.68 1.38 8.66
CA PRO A 84 6.06 2.05 9.91
C PRO A 84 6.84 1.17 10.89
N LYS A 85 6.81 -0.16 10.71
CA LYS A 85 7.48 -1.11 11.61
C LYS A 85 8.93 -1.40 11.22
N ASN A 86 9.32 -1.21 9.96
CA ASN A 86 10.63 -1.61 9.46
C ASN A 86 11.42 -0.48 8.79
N ASP A 87 10.87 0.73 8.69
CA ASP A 87 11.58 1.89 8.16
C ASP A 87 11.06 3.23 8.71
N ASP A 88 11.86 4.28 8.62
CA ASP A 88 11.44 5.65 8.92
C ASP A 88 10.74 6.27 7.71
N LEU A 89 9.41 6.21 7.74
CA LEU A 89 8.59 6.76 6.66
C LEU A 89 8.59 8.30 6.61
N GLY A 90 9.13 9.02 7.60
CA GLY A 90 9.08 10.48 7.65
C GLY A 90 9.72 11.12 6.42
N PHE A 91 10.95 10.70 6.10
CA PHE A 91 11.68 11.18 4.91
C PHE A 91 11.00 10.72 3.60
N ILE A 92 10.51 9.49 3.57
CA ILE A 92 9.88 8.87 2.38
C ILE A 92 8.57 9.60 2.03
N ASN A 93 7.71 9.80 3.03
CA ASN A 93 6.44 10.49 2.91
C ASN A 93 6.61 11.93 2.44
N ALA A 94 7.62 12.64 2.95
CA ALA A 94 7.88 14.03 2.56
C ALA A 94 8.15 14.16 1.05
N ASN A 95 8.83 13.18 0.46
CA ASN A 95 9.13 13.17 -0.98
C ASN A 95 7.89 12.80 -1.82
N PHE A 96 7.13 11.77 -1.43
CA PHE A 96 5.93 11.37 -2.17
C PHE A 96 4.75 12.32 -2.02
N ASN A 97 4.71 13.12 -0.96
CA ASN A 97 3.66 14.12 -0.75
C ASN A 97 3.87 15.41 -1.58
N VAL A 98 4.89 15.45 -2.44
CA VAL A 98 5.06 16.52 -3.43
C VAL A 98 3.99 16.37 -4.51
N ASN A 99 2.86 17.04 -4.29
CA ASN A 99 1.74 17.04 -5.23
C ASN A 99 1.86 18.23 -6.19
N MET A 100 2.20 17.97 -7.45
CA MET A 100 2.16 18.98 -8.51
C MET A 100 1.09 18.61 -9.55
N PRO A 101 0.33 19.58 -10.09
CA PRO A 101 -0.82 19.29 -10.94
C PRO A 101 -0.47 18.64 -12.29
N PHE A 102 0.80 18.61 -12.69
CA PHE A 102 1.26 18.14 -14.00
C PHE A 102 2.27 16.98 -13.93
N TYR A 103 2.70 16.56 -12.74
CA TYR A 103 3.50 15.35 -12.59
C TYR A 103 3.27 14.68 -11.25
N ARG A 104 3.46 13.36 -11.23
CA ARG A 104 3.38 12.52 -10.03
C ARG A 104 4.73 11.85 -9.82
N LEU A 105 5.24 11.90 -8.59
CA LEU A 105 6.42 11.12 -8.23
C LEU A 105 6.04 9.64 -8.16
N ILE A 106 6.62 8.84 -9.05
CA ILE A 106 6.38 7.39 -9.14
C ILE A 106 7.43 6.55 -8.41
N ALA A 107 8.65 7.08 -8.34
CA ALA A 107 9.80 6.46 -7.69
C ALA A 107 10.78 7.55 -7.26
N PHE A 108 11.48 7.34 -6.16
CA PHE A 108 12.64 8.14 -5.81
C PHE A 108 13.79 7.24 -5.36
N CYS A 109 15.01 7.61 -5.72
CA CYS A 109 16.21 6.85 -5.38
C CYS A 109 17.21 7.74 -4.66
N TYR A 110 17.91 7.16 -3.69
CA TYR A 110 18.93 7.84 -2.92
C TYR A 110 20.05 6.88 -2.55
N LEU A 111 21.23 7.46 -2.34
CA LEU A 111 22.44 6.72 -2.00
C LEU A 111 22.61 6.74 -0.48
N GLU A 112 22.64 5.56 0.12
CA GLU A 112 22.92 5.36 1.53
C GLU A 112 24.39 5.01 1.70
N LYS A 113 25.05 5.71 2.63
CA LYS A 113 26.44 5.42 3.00
C LYS A 113 26.49 5.04 4.47
N TYR A 114 26.71 3.77 4.74
CA TYR A 114 26.87 3.25 6.09
C TYR A 114 28.34 3.33 6.50
N ASN A 115 28.64 4.22 7.45
CA ASN A 115 29.96 4.29 8.05
C ASN A 115 30.06 3.33 9.24
N LEU A 116 30.40 2.06 8.95
CA LEU A 116 30.57 1.02 9.95
C LEU A 116 31.95 1.02 10.62
N HIS A 117 32.78 2.03 10.33
CA HIS A 117 34.16 2.10 10.81
C HIS A 117 34.23 2.10 12.34
N LEU A 118 33.30 2.80 12.99
CA LEU A 118 33.21 2.90 14.45
C LEU A 118 32.81 1.59 15.13
N LEU A 119 32.03 0.74 14.47
CA LEU A 119 31.51 -0.50 15.07
C LEU A 119 32.35 -1.74 14.71
N MET A 120 32.80 -1.86 13.45
CA MET A 120 33.38 -3.10 12.93
C MET A 120 34.73 -2.93 12.22
N ARG A 121 35.31 -1.71 12.22
CA ARG A 121 36.48 -1.37 11.38
C ARG A 121 36.30 -1.78 9.90
N ALA A 122 35.06 -1.90 9.45
CA ALA A 122 34.72 -2.21 8.08
C ALA A 122 34.85 -0.97 7.19
N SER A 123 35.08 -1.19 5.90
CA SER A 123 34.94 -0.15 4.90
C SER A 123 33.52 0.40 4.89
N ALA A 124 33.36 1.67 4.51
CA ALA A 124 32.04 2.24 4.33
C ALA A 124 31.29 1.44 3.25
N GLU A 125 30.06 1.03 3.57
CA GLU A 125 29.18 0.37 2.61
C GLU A 125 28.31 1.43 1.94
N VAL A 126 28.18 1.32 0.63
CA VAL A 126 27.40 2.25 -0.19
C VAL A 126 26.31 1.46 -0.90
N THR A 127 25.07 1.86 -0.67
CA THR A 127 23.88 1.17 -1.17
C THR A 127 22.98 2.17 -1.87
N LEU A 128 22.63 1.91 -3.14
CA LEU A 128 21.60 2.69 -3.83
C LEU A 128 20.24 2.07 -3.49
N ARG A 129 19.30 2.87 -3.00
CA ARG A 129 17.96 2.42 -2.63
C ARG A 129 16.91 3.21 -3.39
N CYS A 130 15.98 2.51 -4.03
CA CYS A 130 14.86 3.08 -4.77
C CYS A 130 13.54 2.68 -4.13
N ILE A 131 12.65 3.65 -3.96
CA ILE A 131 11.36 3.46 -3.27
C ILE A 131 10.23 3.87 -4.20
N CYS A 132 9.16 3.07 -4.18
CA CYS A 132 8.02 3.20 -5.05
C CYS A 132 6.70 3.01 -4.29
N ASN A 133 5.68 3.76 -4.68
CA ASN A 133 4.33 3.72 -4.10
C ASN A 133 3.28 3.19 -5.08
N TYR A 134 3.72 2.43 -6.09
CA TYR A 134 2.84 1.92 -7.14
C TYR A 134 3.39 0.66 -7.83
N ASP A 135 2.47 -0.20 -8.26
CA ASP A 135 2.74 -1.54 -8.78
C ASP A 135 3.57 -1.58 -10.08
N LEU A 136 3.54 -0.53 -10.91
CA LEU A 136 4.35 -0.51 -12.14
C LEU A 136 5.85 -0.43 -11.86
N CYS A 137 6.26 0.24 -10.78
CA CYS A 137 7.67 0.21 -10.37
C CYS A 137 8.06 -1.17 -9.80
N ASN A 138 7.10 -1.88 -9.19
CA ASN A 138 7.28 -3.26 -8.75
C ASN A 138 7.51 -4.18 -9.96
N ALA A 139 6.77 -4.00 -11.05
CA ALA A 139 6.76 -4.91 -12.20
C ALA A 139 7.93 -4.76 -13.18
N GLU A 140 8.62 -3.61 -13.20
CA GLU A 140 9.55 -3.30 -14.28
C GLU A 140 10.90 -4.02 -14.12
N THR A 141 11.10 -5.09 -14.89
CA THR A 141 12.32 -5.88 -14.93
C THR A 141 13.49 -5.13 -15.56
N GLU A 142 13.29 -4.01 -16.26
CA GLU A 142 14.41 -3.22 -16.80
C GLU A 142 14.86 -2.11 -15.83
N LEU A 143 14.03 -1.73 -14.87
CA LEU A 143 14.31 -0.64 -13.95
C LEU A 143 15.51 -0.96 -13.03
N TYR A 144 15.67 -2.23 -12.64
CA TYR A 144 16.86 -2.66 -11.90
C TYR A 144 18.14 -2.49 -12.75
N LYS A 145 18.09 -2.71 -14.06
CA LYS A 145 19.26 -2.55 -14.95
C LYS A 145 19.65 -1.09 -15.06
N TYR A 146 18.65 -0.22 -15.23
CA TYR A 146 18.86 1.22 -15.23
C TYR A 146 19.54 1.69 -13.93
N PHE A 147 19.05 1.27 -12.77
CA PHE A 147 19.68 1.66 -11.51
C PHE A 147 21.01 0.97 -11.23
N ALA A 148 21.23 -0.26 -11.70
CA ALA A 148 22.52 -0.92 -11.61
C ALA A 148 23.61 -0.13 -12.34
N THR A 149 23.30 0.40 -13.54
CA THR A 149 24.23 1.27 -14.28
C THR A 149 24.57 2.55 -13.53
N LEU A 150 23.58 3.18 -12.87
CA LEU A 150 23.79 4.38 -12.05
C LEU A 150 24.57 4.07 -10.75
N GLY A 151 24.33 2.90 -10.15
CA GLY A 151 25.02 2.40 -8.97
C GLY A 151 26.52 2.27 -9.21
N GLU A 152 26.92 1.66 -10.34
CA GLU A 152 28.32 1.57 -10.75
C GLU A 152 28.95 2.96 -10.92
N GLU A 153 28.33 3.87 -11.67
CA GLU A 153 28.85 5.24 -11.86
C GLU A 153 29.01 6.02 -10.55
N SER A 154 28.06 5.85 -9.61
CA SER A 154 28.08 6.54 -8.33
C SER A 154 29.16 6.01 -7.38
N MET A 155 29.42 4.68 -7.38
CA MET A 155 30.53 4.07 -6.65
C MET A 155 31.87 4.61 -7.15
N PHE A 156 32.08 4.70 -8.47
CA PHE A 156 33.32 5.26 -9.04
C PHE A 156 33.54 6.75 -8.72
N ARG A 157 32.50 7.48 -8.32
CA ARG A 157 32.58 8.90 -7.95
C ARG A 157 32.84 9.12 -6.47
N GLY A 158 32.51 8.14 -5.61
CA GLY A 158 32.68 8.20 -4.16
C GLY A 158 34.12 8.07 -3.66
N ASP A 159 35.02 7.47 -4.46
CA ASP A 159 36.41 7.19 -4.10
C ASP A 159 37.42 8.30 -4.48
N ARG A 160 36.93 9.44 -4.99
CA ARG A 160 37.78 10.62 -5.23
C ARG A 160 37.74 11.59 -4.05
N LYS A 161 38.33 11.22 -2.92
CA LYS A 161 38.84 12.16 -1.91
C LYS A 161 40.07 11.60 -1.21
#